data_AF-A0A6G0HI45-F1
#
_entry.id   AF-A0A6G0HI45-F1
#
_cell.length_a   1.000
_cell.length_b   1.000
_cell.length_c   1.000
_cell.angle_alpha   90.00
_cell.angle_beta   90.00
_cell.angle_gamma   90.00
#
_symmetry.space_group_name_H-M   'P 1'
#
loop_
_entity.id
_entity.type
_entity.pdbx_description
1 polymer ?
#
loop_
_entity_poly.entity_id
_entity_poly.type
_entity_poly.pdbx_seq_one_letter_code
_entity_poly.pdbx_strand_id
1 'polypeptide(L)'
;MRLLVLTCLLAVCLAQKPHPCSSPPLMSGALSVSTQNEKLWAYGQYLYDLLGERVRISELGTFQNKTFTYDVLMLFRQATMYEINEHDRTCKKKALKDDFQPWAIPKDASLLGQVILGSSSAPGEGLLVNTWMGDLPQKAGKYISTVTELDAFLSAQRTTLISLDG
;
A
#
# COMPACT_ATOMS: atom_id res chain seq x y z
N MET A 1 35.03 8.78 -28.84
CA MET A 1 34.26 7.53 -29.04
C MET A 1 34.32 6.59 -27.84
N ARG A 2 35.50 6.15 -27.37
CA ARG A 2 35.64 5.24 -26.20
C ARG A 2 35.00 5.77 -24.90
N LEU A 3 35.15 7.07 -24.61
CA LEU A 3 34.57 7.68 -23.40
C LEU A 3 33.03 7.68 -23.43
N LEU A 4 32.43 7.96 -24.59
CA LEU A 4 30.98 8.00 -24.83
C LEU A 4 30.33 6.61 -24.69
N VAL A 5 31.01 5.56 -25.18
CA VAL A 5 30.56 4.17 -25.03
C VAL A 5 30.61 3.74 -23.57
N LEU A 6 31.66 4.11 -22.84
CA LEU A 6 31.79 3.80 -21.42
C LEU A 6 30.70 4.48 -20.58
N THR A 7 30.40 5.76 -20.86
CA THR A 7 29.33 6.49 -20.16
C THR A 7 27.94 5.92 -20.45
N CYS A 8 27.66 5.49 -21.68
CA CYS A 8 26.41 4.80 -22.01
C CYS A 8 26.29 3.45 -21.29
N LEU A 9 27.36 2.65 -21.25
CA LEU A 9 27.35 1.36 -20.55
C LEU A 9 27.10 1.51 -19.05
N LEU A 10 27.72 2.51 -18.41
CA LEU A 10 27.51 2.80 -16.99
C LEU A 10 26.08 3.29 -16.68
N ALA A 11 25.50 4.12 -17.57
CA ALA A 11 24.11 4.57 -17.44
C ALA A 11 23.12 3.40 -17.55
N VAL A 12 23.38 2.43 -18.43
CA VAL A 12 22.54 1.23 -18.60
C VAL A 12 22.61 0.31 -17.37
N CYS A 13 23.79 0.14 -16.76
CA CYS A 13 23.91 -0.67 -15.55
C CYS A 13 23.20 -0.07 -14.32
N LEU A 14 23.17 1.26 -14.19
CA LEU A 14 22.45 1.94 -13.10
C LEU A 14 20.93 1.85 -13.27
N ALA A 15 20.43 1.78 -14.51
CA ALA A 15 19.01 1.63 -14.81
C ALA A 15 18.46 0.23 -14.49
N GLN A 16 19.31 -0.78 -14.28
CA GLN A 16 18.89 -2.17 -14.04
C GLN A 16 18.57 -2.49 -12.58
N LYS A 17 18.89 -1.61 -11.63
CA LYS A 17 18.61 -1.88 -10.21
C LYS A 17 17.19 -1.44 -9.88
N PRO A 18 16.37 -2.29 -9.23
CA PRO A 18 15.10 -1.85 -8.70
C PRO A 18 15.32 -0.74 -7.67
N HIS A 19 14.55 0.34 -7.78
CA HIS A 19 14.59 1.46 -6.85
C HIS A 19 13.25 1.53 -6.09
N PRO A 20 13.26 1.99 -4.83
CA PRO A 20 12.04 2.31 -4.11
C PRO A 20 11.17 3.28 -4.93
N CYS A 21 9.88 2.98 -5.00
CA CYS A 21 8.91 3.70 -5.81
C CYS A 21 7.77 4.27 -4.95
N SER A 22 7.11 5.30 -5.46
CA SER A 22 5.95 5.93 -4.81
C SER A 22 4.71 5.67 -5.63
N SER A 23 3.62 5.25 -4.97
CA SER A 23 2.37 4.99 -5.67
C SER A 23 1.80 6.28 -6.30
N PRO A 24 0.96 6.15 -7.34
CA PRO A 24 0.31 7.28 -7.99
C PRO A 24 -0.42 8.18 -6.98
N PRO A 25 -0.42 9.51 -7.20
CA PRO A 25 -0.94 10.45 -6.22
C PRO A 25 -2.45 10.37 -6.02
N LEU A 26 -3.18 9.82 -6.99
CA LEU A 26 -4.63 9.62 -6.95
C LEU A 26 -4.91 8.18 -7.36
N MET A 27 -5.56 7.42 -6.49
CA MET A 27 -5.89 6.02 -6.76
C MET A 27 -7.26 5.67 -6.21
N SER A 28 -7.89 4.71 -6.86
CA SER A 28 -9.11 4.08 -6.38
C SER A 28 -9.03 2.60 -6.65
N GLY A 29 -9.58 1.78 -5.76
CA GLY A 29 -9.59 0.35 -5.95
C GLY A 29 -10.30 -0.37 -4.84
N ALA A 30 -10.00 -1.66 -4.71
CA ALA A 30 -10.43 -2.48 -3.60
C ALA A 30 -9.20 -3.00 -2.84
N LEU A 31 -9.38 -3.22 -1.54
CA LEU A 31 -8.39 -3.78 -0.65
C LEU A 31 -9.02 -4.89 0.18
N SER A 32 -8.19 -5.84 0.57
CA SER A 32 -8.52 -6.88 1.54
C SER A 32 -7.56 -6.76 2.70
N VAL A 33 -8.10 -6.66 3.92
CA VAL A 33 -7.32 -6.60 5.16
C VAL A 33 -7.57 -7.86 5.94
N SER A 34 -6.49 -8.51 6.36
CA SER A 34 -6.56 -9.64 7.29
C SER A 34 -5.56 -9.48 8.43
N THR A 35 -5.96 -9.95 9.61
CA THR A 35 -5.05 -10.05 10.77
C THR A 35 -4.30 -11.37 10.75
N GLN A 36 -3.13 -11.44 11.39
CA GLN A 36 -2.32 -12.68 11.44
C GLN A 36 -3.06 -13.86 12.06
N ASN A 37 -3.97 -13.60 13.01
CA ASN A 37 -4.79 -14.62 13.65
C ASN A 37 -6.10 -14.92 12.89
N GLU A 38 -6.26 -14.34 11.69
CA GLU A 38 -7.42 -14.50 10.79
C GLU A 38 -8.78 -14.17 11.41
N LYS A 39 -8.80 -13.57 12.61
CA LYS A 39 -10.04 -13.19 13.30
C LYS A 39 -10.79 -12.07 12.59
N LEU A 40 -10.07 -11.25 11.82
CA LEU A 40 -10.63 -10.19 11.01
C LEU A 40 -10.23 -10.39 9.56
N TRP A 41 -11.24 -10.43 8.70
CA TRP A 41 -11.12 -10.33 7.25
C TRP A 41 -12.10 -9.25 6.79
N ALA A 42 -11.57 -8.15 6.27
CA ALA A 42 -12.35 -7.04 5.75
C ALA A 42 -12.07 -6.87 4.26
N TYR A 43 -13.13 -6.59 3.51
CA TYR A 43 -13.03 -6.19 2.11
C TYR A 43 -13.62 -4.79 1.99
N GLY A 44 -12.93 -3.90 1.28
CA GLY A 44 -13.36 -2.53 1.15
C GLY A 44 -12.91 -1.90 -0.14
N GLN A 45 -13.66 -0.91 -0.59
CA GLN A 45 -13.21 0.01 -1.62
C GLN A 45 -12.44 1.15 -0.95
N TYR A 46 -11.46 1.69 -1.66
CA TYR A 46 -10.71 2.85 -1.20
C TYR A 46 -10.65 3.92 -2.26
N LEU A 47 -10.62 5.17 -1.79
CA LEU A 47 -10.19 6.34 -2.55
C LEU A 47 -8.99 6.92 -1.82
N TYR A 48 -7.87 7.03 -2.52
CA TYR A 48 -6.61 7.53 -2.01
C TYR A 48 -6.24 8.82 -2.75
N ASP A 49 -5.96 9.87 -1.98
CA ASP A 49 -5.52 11.16 -2.49
C ASP A 49 -4.34 11.68 -1.68
N LEU A 50 -3.15 11.53 -2.27
CA LEU A 50 -1.87 12.00 -1.75
C LEU A 50 -1.80 13.53 -1.71
N LEU A 51 -2.39 14.21 -2.71
CA LEU A 51 -2.27 15.66 -2.86
C LEU A 51 -3.10 16.41 -1.81
N GLY A 52 -4.26 15.85 -1.47
CA GLY A 52 -5.16 16.35 -0.43
C GLY A 52 -4.91 15.73 0.94
N GLU A 53 -4.02 14.73 1.04
CA GLU A 53 -3.79 13.90 2.24
C GLU A 53 -5.11 13.42 2.84
N ARG A 54 -5.85 12.66 2.03
CA ARG A 54 -7.13 12.10 2.42
C ARG A 54 -7.31 10.69 1.89
N VAL A 55 -8.01 9.90 2.68
CA VAL A 55 -8.35 8.52 2.34
C VAL A 55 -9.81 8.30 2.70
N ARG A 56 -10.56 7.74 1.76
CA ARG A 56 -11.90 7.20 2.04
C ARG A 56 -11.83 5.69 1.96
N ILE A 57 -12.37 5.02 2.96
CA ILE A 57 -12.55 3.58 2.95
C ILE A 57 -14.05 3.33 3.06
N SER A 58 -14.58 2.62 2.07
CA SER A 58 -15.97 2.17 2.05
C SER A 58 -15.93 0.64 2.14
N GLU A 59 -16.05 0.14 3.37
CA GLU A 59 -15.93 -1.25 3.73
C GLU A 59 -17.27 -1.98 3.67
N LEU A 60 -17.19 -3.21 3.13
CA LEU A 60 -18.16 -4.27 3.31
C LEU A 60 -17.44 -5.41 4.03
N GLY A 61 -17.42 -5.36 5.37
CA GLY A 61 -16.72 -6.34 6.19
C GLY A 61 -17.63 -7.47 6.65
N THR A 62 -17.06 -8.65 6.91
CA THR A 62 -17.73 -9.71 7.67
C THR A 62 -16.89 -10.02 8.90
N PHE A 63 -17.39 -9.70 10.09
CA PHE A 63 -16.72 -10.05 11.36
C PHE A 63 -17.64 -10.96 12.16
N GLN A 64 -17.16 -12.16 12.53
CA GLN A 64 -17.95 -13.18 13.25
C GLN A 64 -19.34 -13.44 12.62
N ASN A 65 -19.40 -13.67 11.29
CA ASN A 65 -20.63 -13.89 10.52
C ASN A 65 -21.64 -12.72 10.52
N LYS A 66 -21.22 -11.51 10.90
CA LYS A 66 -22.02 -10.29 10.77
C LYS A 66 -21.43 -9.40 9.68
N THR A 67 -22.23 -9.13 8.65
CA THR A 67 -21.91 -8.14 7.62
C THR A 67 -22.12 -6.74 8.19
N PHE A 68 -21.13 -5.87 8.03
CA PHE A 68 -21.26 -4.45 8.36
C PHE A 68 -20.84 -3.59 7.18
N THR A 69 -21.55 -2.48 7.01
CA THR A 69 -21.17 -1.40 6.09
C THR A 69 -20.49 -0.32 6.92
N TYR A 70 -19.26 0.04 6.56
CA TYR A 70 -18.49 1.05 7.26
C TYR A 70 -17.88 2.01 6.25
N ASP A 71 -18.33 3.26 6.26
CA ASP A 71 -17.78 4.30 5.40
C ASP A 71 -17.07 5.34 6.25
N VAL A 72 -15.78 5.52 6.00
CA VAL A 72 -14.94 6.46 6.71
C VAL A 72 -14.18 7.33 5.74
N LEU A 73 -14.30 8.64 5.96
CA LEU A 73 -13.48 9.66 5.31
C LEU A 73 -12.48 10.24 6.30
N MET A 74 -11.20 10.01 6.06
CA MET A 74 -10.08 10.56 6.83
C MET A 74 -9.49 11.76 6.09
N LEU A 75 -9.49 12.92 6.75
CA LEU A 75 -8.93 14.18 6.26
C LEU A 75 -7.76 14.59 7.16
N PHE A 76 -6.55 14.22 6.78
CA PHE A 76 -5.38 14.35 7.65
C PHE A 76 -4.95 15.80 7.85
N ARG A 77 -5.01 16.64 6.81
CA ARG A 77 -4.78 18.10 6.93
C ARG A 77 -5.71 18.81 7.91
N GLN A 78 -6.87 18.23 8.16
CA GLN A 78 -7.89 18.79 9.06
C GLN A 78 -7.92 18.07 10.41
N ALA A 79 -7.04 17.09 10.63
CA ALA A 79 -7.04 16.20 11.81
C ALA A 79 -8.47 15.68 12.13
N THR A 80 -9.24 15.34 11.08
CA THR A 80 -10.66 15.02 11.21
C THR A 80 -10.98 13.73 10.45
N MET A 81 -11.80 12.90 11.09
CA MET A 81 -12.39 11.70 10.51
C MET A 81 -13.91 11.80 10.55
N TYR A 82 -14.57 11.36 9.48
CA TYR A 82 -16.02 11.26 9.39
C TYR A 82 -16.44 9.82 9.22
N GLU A 83 -17.28 9.31 10.12
CA GLU A 83 -17.98 8.04 9.94
C GLU A 83 -19.34 8.34 9.31
N ILE A 84 -19.56 7.82 8.10
CA ILE A 84 -20.73 8.09 7.30
C ILE A 84 -21.62 6.84 7.32
N ASN A 85 -22.88 7.03 7.69
CA ASN A 85 -23.90 6.00 7.57
C ASN A 85 -24.89 6.46 6.50
N GLU A 86 -24.77 5.87 5.32
CA GLU A 86 -25.61 6.23 4.17
C GLU A 86 -27.08 5.85 4.37
N HIS A 87 -27.36 4.74 5.07
CA HIS A 87 -28.72 4.28 5.34
C HIS A 87 -29.47 5.27 6.23
N ASP A 88 -28.86 5.65 7.35
CA ASP A 88 -29.47 6.56 8.32
C ASP A 88 -29.26 8.03 7.94
N ARG A 89 -28.49 8.30 6.88
CA ARG A 89 -28.05 9.64 6.45
C ARG A 89 -27.41 10.44 7.59
N THR A 90 -26.64 9.76 8.43
CA THR A 90 -25.93 10.38 9.55
C THR A 90 -24.43 10.41 9.28
N CYS A 91 -23.76 11.43 9.84
CA CYS A 91 -22.32 11.59 9.76
C CYS A 91 -21.78 11.96 11.14
N LYS A 92 -20.87 11.14 11.68
CA LYS A 92 -20.22 11.38 12.97
C LYS A 92 -18.82 11.90 12.75
N LYS A 93 -18.55 13.11 13.22
CA LYS A 93 -17.22 13.72 13.21
C LYS A 93 -16.41 13.23 14.42
N LYS A 94 -15.17 12.81 14.18
CA LYS A 94 -14.18 12.39 15.18
C LYS A 94 -12.84 13.08 14.92
N ALA A 95 -12.04 13.24 15.97
CA ALA A 95 -10.67 13.71 15.84
C ALA A 95 -9.79 12.59 15.27
N LEU A 96 -8.99 12.89 14.26
CA LEU A 96 -7.99 12.00 13.69
C LEU A 96 -6.63 12.34 14.31
N LYS A 97 -6.00 11.37 14.97
CA LYS A 97 -4.74 11.57 15.72
C LYS A 97 -3.51 11.14 14.93
N ASP A 98 -3.68 10.26 13.96
CA ASP A 98 -2.59 9.69 13.19
C ASP A 98 -2.17 10.62 12.05
N ASP A 99 -0.88 10.62 11.74
CA ASP A 99 -0.33 11.34 10.60
C ASP A 99 -0.60 10.60 9.29
N PHE A 100 -0.70 11.36 8.21
CA PHE A 100 -0.86 10.79 6.88
C PHE A 100 0.40 10.00 6.49
N GLN A 101 0.22 8.73 6.15
CA GLN A 101 1.29 7.86 5.68
C GLN A 101 1.16 7.62 4.18
N PRO A 102 2.07 8.17 3.35
CA PRO A 102 2.08 7.91 1.93
C PRO A 102 2.23 6.41 1.62
N TRP A 103 1.51 5.95 0.62
CA TRP A 103 1.66 4.60 0.08
C TRP A 103 2.88 4.59 -0.83
N ALA A 104 4.04 4.35 -0.24
CA ALA A 104 5.32 4.36 -0.93
C ALA A 104 6.27 3.36 -0.29
N ILE A 105 7.23 2.85 -1.06
CA ILE A 105 8.33 2.09 -0.52
C ILE A 105 9.32 3.07 0.14
N PRO A 106 9.61 2.93 1.45
CA PRO A 106 10.62 3.74 2.13
C PRO A 106 12.00 3.63 1.47
N LYS A 107 12.78 4.72 1.51
CA LYS A 107 14.11 4.77 0.86
C LYS A 107 15.14 3.85 1.51
N ASP A 108 14.94 3.50 2.76
CA ASP A 108 15.76 2.59 3.56
C ASP A 108 15.28 1.13 3.46
N ALA A 109 14.25 0.85 2.66
CA ALA A 109 13.79 -0.50 2.40
C ALA A 109 14.85 -1.33 1.65
N SER A 110 14.96 -2.60 2.00
CA SER A 110 15.82 -3.57 1.33
C SER A 110 15.01 -4.38 0.32
N LEU A 111 15.52 -4.52 -0.90
CA LEU A 111 14.93 -5.38 -1.92
C LEU A 111 15.10 -6.84 -1.49
N LEU A 112 14.00 -7.56 -1.32
CA LEU A 112 13.98 -8.98 -0.98
C LEU A 112 14.01 -9.85 -2.25
N GLY A 113 13.32 -9.44 -3.31
CA GLY A 113 13.33 -10.16 -4.57
C GLY A 113 12.41 -9.58 -5.63
N GLN A 114 12.62 -10.02 -6.88
CA GLN A 114 11.82 -9.64 -8.04
C GLN A 114 11.23 -10.92 -8.65
N VAL A 115 9.92 -10.90 -8.96
CA VAL A 115 9.21 -12.04 -9.55
C VAL A 115 8.22 -11.56 -10.62
N ILE A 116 7.93 -12.43 -11.59
CA ILE A 116 6.86 -12.21 -12.58
C ILE A 116 5.64 -12.99 -12.10
N LEU A 117 4.55 -12.28 -11.80
CA LEU A 117 3.25 -12.88 -11.49
C LEU A 117 2.46 -13.09 -12.78
N GLY A 118 1.77 -14.21 -12.92
CA GLY A 118 0.95 -14.52 -14.09
C GLY A 118 1.56 -15.57 -15.01
N SER A 119 1.12 -15.58 -16.27
CA SER A 119 1.51 -16.57 -17.27
C SER A 119 2.65 -16.05 -18.14
N SER A 120 3.55 -16.95 -18.55
CA SER A 120 4.59 -16.67 -19.54
C SER A 120 4.20 -17.11 -20.95
N SER A 121 2.94 -17.49 -21.17
CA SER A 121 2.47 -18.11 -22.41
C SER A 121 2.32 -17.09 -23.54
N ALA A 122 1.99 -15.83 -23.22
CA ALA A 122 1.95 -14.73 -24.19
C ALA A 122 2.51 -13.41 -23.63
N PRO A 123 3.01 -12.50 -24.49
CA PRO A 123 3.41 -11.16 -24.07
C PRO A 123 2.24 -10.42 -23.41
N GLY A 124 2.51 -9.79 -22.26
CA GLY A 124 1.51 -9.03 -21.50
C GLY A 124 0.71 -9.83 -20.47
N GLU A 125 0.89 -11.15 -20.38
CA GLU A 125 0.25 -12.00 -19.36
C GLU A 125 1.01 -12.07 -18.03
N GLY A 126 2.16 -11.40 -17.95
CA GLY A 126 3.02 -11.34 -16.77
C GLY A 126 3.11 -9.92 -16.20
N LEU A 127 3.12 -9.83 -14.87
CA LEU A 127 3.29 -8.60 -14.10
C LEU A 127 4.58 -8.68 -13.29
N LEU A 128 5.54 -7.83 -13.60
CA LEU A 128 6.78 -7.72 -12.86
C LEU A 128 6.53 -7.02 -11.52
N VAL A 129 6.84 -7.70 -10.43
CA VAL A 129 6.69 -7.17 -9.07
C VAL A 129 7.99 -7.24 -8.28
N ASN A 130 8.20 -6.23 -7.46
CA ASN A 130 9.32 -6.11 -6.55
C ASN A 130 8.82 -6.23 -5.11
N THR A 131 9.45 -7.13 -4.35
CA THR A 131 9.16 -7.31 -2.92
C THR A 131 10.25 -6.65 -2.11
N TRP A 132 9.83 -5.75 -1.22
CA TRP A 132 10.67 -4.95 -0.34
C TRP A 132 10.38 -5.32 1.11
N MET A 133 11.40 -5.20 1.95
CA MET A 133 11.25 -5.35 3.39
C MET A 133 11.91 -4.20 4.13
N GLY A 134 11.41 -3.90 5.32
CA GLY A 134 12.02 -2.93 6.21
C GLY A 134 11.47 -3.03 7.62
N ASP A 135 11.98 -2.15 8.48
CA ASP A 135 11.55 -2.06 9.87
C ASP A 135 10.45 -1.00 10.01
N LEU A 136 9.47 -1.28 10.87
CA LEU A 136 8.46 -0.29 11.24
C LEU A 136 9.05 0.73 12.22
N PRO A 137 8.52 1.97 12.25
CA PRO A 137 8.91 2.97 13.24
C PRO A 137 8.82 2.41 14.67
N GLN A 138 9.66 2.94 15.56
CA GLN A 138 9.65 2.60 16.99
C GLN A 138 9.87 1.10 17.29
N LYS A 139 10.49 0.36 16.35
CA LYS A 139 10.71 -1.09 16.47
C LYS A 139 9.42 -1.89 16.62
N ALA A 140 8.31 -1.39 16.08
CA ALA A 140 7.00 -2.05 16.14
C ALA A 140 6.90 -3.37 15.34
N GLY A 141 7.94 -3.74 14.61
CA GLY A 141 8.02 -4.97 13.83
C GLY A 141 8.68 -4.75 12.48
N LYS A 142 8.40 -5.67 11.54
CA LYS A 142 8.89 -5.61 10.16
C LYS A 142 7.73 -5.56 9.19
N TYR A 143 7.91 -4.91 8.06
CA TYR A 143 6.95 -4.95 6.96
C TYR A 143 7.55 -5.64 5.75
N ILE A 144 6.67 -6.25 4.96
CA ILE A 144 6.95 -6.73 3.62
C ILE A 144 5.93 -6.08 2.68
N SER A 145 6.41 -5.45 1.61
CA SER A 145 5.56 -4.80 0.62
C SER A 145 5.94 -5.26 -0.78
N THR A 146 4.97 -5.75 -1.54
CA THR A 146 5.11 -6.13 -2.94
C THR A 146 4.38 -5.10 -3.80
N VAL A 147 5.13 -4.54 -4.75
CA VAL A 147 4.66 -3.46 -5.63
C VAL A 147 4.97 -3.82 -7.08
N THR A 148 4.14 -3.35 -8.01
CA THR A 148 4.44 -3.43 -9.44
C THR A 148 5.56 -2.49 -9.81
N GLU A 149 6.44 -2.91 -10.71
CA GLU A 149 7.60 -2.09 -11.10
C GLU A 149 7.21 -0.85 -11.92
N LEU A 150 6.26 -1.02 -12.85
CA LEU A 150 5.93 -0.01 -13.85
C LEU A 150 5.20 1.21 -13.28
N ASP A 151 4.33 1.00 -12.30
CA ASP A 151 3.44 2.06 -11.78
C ASP A 151 3.47 2.18 -10.26
N ALA A 152 4.38 1.48 -9.57
CA ALA A 152 4.46 1.48 -8.11
C ALA A 152 3.13 1.14 -7.41
N PHE A 153 2.27 0.39 -8.10
CA PHE A 153 0.96 0.02 -7.59
C PHE A 153 1.17 -1.03 -6.50
N LEU A 154 0.61 -0.78 -5.31
CA LEU A 154 0.66 -1.73 -4.20
C LEU A 154 -0.16 -2.96 -4.56
N SER A 155 0.50 -4.09 -4.84
CA SER A 155 -0.17 -5.35 -5.13
C SER A 155 -0.49 -6.12 -3.85
N ALA A 156 0.41 -6.09 -2.88
CA ALA A 156 0.20 -6.68 -1.57
C ALA A 156 1.10 -6.02 -0.54
N GLN A 157 0.55 -5.66 0.63
CA GLN A 157 1.35 -5.23 1.77
C GLN A 157 1.01 -6.12 2.96
N ARG A 158 2.03 -6.79 3.50
CA ARG A 158 1.92 -7.58 4.73
C ARG A 158 2.75 -6.90 5.81
N THR A 159 2.06 -6.33 6.78
CA THR A 159 2.69 -5.81 7.99
C THR A 159 2.73 -6.93 9.02
N THR A 160 3.90 -7.52 9.23
CA THR A 160 4.11 -8.44 10.35
C THR A 160 4.46 -7.60 11.57
N LEU A 161 3.43 -7.15 12.29
CA LEU A 161 3.61 -6.77 13.68
C LEU A 161 4.14 -8.02 14.39
N ILE A 162 5.41 -8.00 14.76
CA ILE A 162 5.91 -8.97 15.73
C ILE A 162 5.24 -8.52 17.02
N SER A 163 4.12 -9.15 17.39
CA SER A 163 3.57 -9.01 18.73
C SER A 163 4.69 -9.42 19.67
N LEU A 164 5.36 -8.43 20.26
CA LEU A 164 6.07 -8.62 21.51
C LEU A 164 5.00 -8.58 22.61
N ASP A 165 4.18 -9.62 22.64
CA ASP A 165 3.65 -10.13 23.90
C ASP A 165 4.62 -11.28 24.21
N GLY A 166 5.56 -11.16 25.14
CA GLY A 166 5.27 -10.99 26.56
C GLY A 166 5.18 -12.38 27.17
#